data_AF-A0A2T4N5L7-F1
#
_entry.id   AF-A0A2T4N5L7-F1
#
_cell.length_a   1.000
_cell.length_b   1.000
_cell.length_c   1.000
_cell.angle_alpha   90.00
_cell.angle_beta   90.00
_cell.angle_gamma   90.00
#
_symmetry.space_group_name_H-M   'P 1'
#
loop_
_entity.id
_entity.type
_entity.pdbx_description
1 polymer ?
#
loop_
_entity_poly.entity_id
_entity_poly.type
_entity_poly.pdbx_seq_one_letter_code
_entity_poly.pdbx_strand_id
1 'polypeptide(L)'
;MKKFAKILLACLVLLLAMIAMLLGYSEWIVSDARHYTYDQVDKVPYNRVAVVLGTSKYLSGGGPNHYFKYRIKAAAELYNNAKVDFIIVSGDNATVQYNEPRQMRRALIKAGIPASAIYMDFAGFRTLDSVVRAKEVFGQERFTVVSQGFHNERAIFIARHFGIDAVGFNAEDPSAYQGIRTRVREVFARLMGLLDLYVLDKGPKFLGAPVPIGLPVPCQSLSTIGSLQPCLKQPKPAVDEAKPAAVSSAVATESATPSASAATEQVTPALSAATATELVTPAKSAAETAAEMPSAALPTLPMTPSAASVSTATP
;
A
#
# COMPACT_ATOMS: atom_id res chain seq x y z
N MET A 1 -41.11 9.65 -33.98
CA MET A 1 -39.99 10.37 -33.31
C MET A 1 -40.13 10.43 -31.78
N LYS A 2 -41.22 10.95 -31.20
CA LYS A 2 -41.36 11.10 -29.73
C LYS A 2 -41.27 9.79 -28.92
N LYS A 3 -41.82 8.67 -29.43
CA LYS A 3 -41.73 7.35 -28.77
C LYS A 3 -40.29 6.80 -28.75
N PHE A 4 -39.55 6.99 -29.85
CA PHE A 4 -38.14 6.60 -29.96
C PHE A 4 -37.26 7.41 -28.99
N ALA A 5 -37.50 8.72 -28.88
CA ALA A 5 -36.81 9.57 -27.91
C ALA A 5 -37.06 9.14 -26.45
N LYS A 6 -38.29 8.72 -26.11
CA LYS A 6 -38.60 8.18 -24.76
C LYS A 6 -37.89 6.86 -24.47
N ILE A 7 -37.80 5.97 -25.46
CA ILE A 7 -37.07 4.69 -25.32
C ILE A 7 -35.56 4.97 -25.13
N LEU A 8 -34.97 5.84 -25.96
CA LEU A 8 -33.57 6.23 -25.80
C LEU A 8 -33.28 6.86 -24.43
N LEU A 9 -34.17 7.74 -23.95
CA LEU A 9 -34.04 8.33 -22.62
C LEU A 9 -34.13 7.27 -21.52
N ALA A 10 -35.07 6.32 -21.60
CA ALA A 10 -35.18 5.22 -20.65
C ALA A 10 -33.93 4.33 -20.62
N CYS A 11 -33.38 3.98 -21.79
CA CYS A 11 -32.13 3.23 -21.89
C CYS A 11 -30.94 4.00 -21.28
N LEU A 12 -30.85 5.31 -21.52
CA LEU A 12 -29.81 6.15 -20.91
C LEU A 12 -29.95 6.19 -19.38
N VAL A 13 -31.16 6.36 -18.85
CA VAL A 13 -31.40 6.37 -17.40
C VAL A 13 -31.03 5.03 -16.77
N LEU A 14 -31.41 3.91 -17.40
CA LEU A 14 -31.04 2.57 -16.92
C LEU A 14 -29.52 2.34 -16.94
N LEU A 15 -28.83 2.78 -18.01
CA LEU A 15 -27.38 2.71 -18.09
C LEU A 15 -26.70 3.52 -16.98
N LEU A 16 -27.16 4.75 -16.73
CA LEU A 16 -26.63 5.60 -15.67
C LEU A 16 -26.90 5.01 -14.27
N ALA A 17 -28.09 4.45 -14.04
CA ALA A 17 -28.42 3.78 -12.78
C ALA A 17 -27.53 2.56 -12.53
N MET A 18 -27.27 1.76 -13.56
CA MET A 18 -26.34 0.63 -13.48
C MET A 18 -24.92 1.09 -13.14
N ILE A 19 -24.41 2.11 -13.82
CA ILE A 19 -23.07 2.68 -13.52
C ILE A 19 -23.01 3.19 -12.08
N ALA A 20 -24.02 3.93 -11.61
CA ALA A 20 -24.08 4.42 -10.24
C ALA A 20 -24.08 3.28 -9.21
N MET A 21 -24.79 2.18 -9.49
CA MET A 21 -24.80 0.99 -8.65
C MET A 21 -23.43 0.31 -8.58
N LEU A 22 -22.72 0.18 -9.72
CA LEU A 22 -21.37 -0.38 -9.75
C LEU A 22 -20.39 0.49 -8.95
N LEU A 23 -20.45 1.82 -9.11
CA LEU A 23 -19.61 2.75 -8.34
C LEU A 23 -19.91 2.62 -6.84
N GLY A 24 -21.18 2.63 -6.44
CA GLY A 24 -21.59 2.46 -5.05
C GLY A 24 -21.14 1.13 -4.43
N TYR A 25 -21.23 0.04 -5.19
CA TYR A 25 -20.73 -1.27 -4.75
C TYR A 25 -19.20 -1.27 -4.57
N SER A 26 -18.47 -0.71 -5.54
CA SER A 26 -17.00 -0.62 -5.47
C SER A 26 -16.51 0.22 -4.29
N GLU A 27 -17.23 1.30 -3.97
CA GLU A 27 -16.97 2.10 -2.76
C GLU A 27 -17.20 1.28 -1.50
N TRP A 28 -18.36 0.62 -1.41
CA TRP A 28 -18.73 -0.15 -0.23
C TRP A 28 -17.73 -1.26 0.08
N ILE A 29 -17.38 -2.09 -0.91
CA ILE A 29 -16.49 -3.23 -0.70
C ILE A 29 -15.04 -2.82 -0.41
N VAL A 30 -14.52 -1.77 -1.06
CA VAL A 30 -13.16 -1.29 -0.78
C VAL A 30 -13.11 -0.62 0.59
N SER A 31 -14.14 0.12 0.96
CA SER A 31 -14.19 0.81 2.25
C SER A 31 -14.44 -0.09 3.45
N ASP A 32 -14.74 -1.37 3.26
CA ASP A 32 -14.68 -2.38 4.33
C ASP A 32 -13.24 -2.49 4.90
N ALA A 33 -12.23 -2.22 4.08
CA ALA A 33 -10.83 -2.25 4.49
C ALA A 33 -10.46 -1.18 5.55
N ARG A 34 -11.37 -0.24 5.88
CA ARG A 34 -11.18 0.76 6.95
C ARG A 34 -10.88 0.13 8.30
N HIS A 35 -11.39 -1.07 8.56
CA HIS A 35 -11.14 -1.82 9.80
C HIS A 35 -9.65 -2.18 9.99
N TYR A 36 -8.85 -2.14 8.93
CA TYR A 36 -7.40 -2.41 8.97
C TYR A 36 -6.56 -1.13 8.86
N THR A 37 -7.19 0.04 8.99
CA THR A 37 -6.49 1.34 8.98
C THR A 37 -6.46 1.96 10.36
N TYR A 38 -5.40 2.71 10.64
CA TYR A 38 -5.16 3.35 11.93
C TYR A 38 -4.81 4.83 11.72
N ASP A 39 -5.38 5.69 12.55
CA ASP A 39 -5.06 7.13 12.58
C ASP A 39 -4.07 7.49 13.69
N GLN A 40 -3.88 6.61 14.68
CA GLN A 40 -2.98 6.80 15.82
C GLN A 40 -1.83 5.81 15.76
N VAL A 41 -0.59 6.31 15.79
CA VAL A 41 0.62 5.48 15.67
C VAL A 41 0.68 4.38 16.74
N ASP A 42 0.25 4.67 17.96
CA ASP A 42 0.32 3.73 19.08
C ASP A 42 -0.48 2.44 18.84
N LYS A 43 -1.58 2.55 18.10
CA LYS A 43 -2.48 1.43 17.76
C LYS A 43 -1.99 0.60 16.58
N VAL A 44 -1.04 1.12 15.80
CA VAL A 44 -0.49 0.40 14.65
C VAL A 44 0.30 -0.81 15.17
N PRO A 45 0.01 -2.03 14.68
CA PRO A 45 0.82 -3.20 15.02
C PRO A 45 2.22 -3.06 14.41
N TYR A 46 3.22 -3.65 15.07
CA TYR A 46 4.56 -3.68 14.50
C TYR A 46 4.57 -4.51 13.21
N ASN A 47 5.15 -3.94 12.16
CA ASN A 47 5.49 -4.62 10.93
C ASN A 47 6.91 -4.24 10.56
N ARG A 48 7.73 -5.19 10.12
CA ARG A 48 9.13 -4.92 9.78
C ARG A 48 9.30 -3.80 8.74
N VAL A 49 8.36 -3.69 7.80
CA VAL A 49 8.43 -2.76 6.67
C VAL A 49 7.17 -1.90 6.56
N ALA A 50 7.37 -0.60 6.33
CA ALA A 50 6.34 0.30 5.80
C ALA A 50 6.47 0.45 4.28
N VAL A 51 5.35 0.46 3.56
CA VAL A 51 5.28 0.80 2.13
C VAL A 51 4.60 2.15 1.96
N VAL A 52 5.36 3.18 1.62
CA VAL A 52 4.86 4.52 1.33
C VAL A 52 4.47 4.60 -0.13
N LEU A 53 3.17 4.80 -0.38
CA LEU A 53 2.64 4.89 -1.74
C LEU A 53 2.98 6.25 -2.37
N GLY A 54 3.28 6.21 -3.67
CA GLY A 54 3.73 7.35 -4.47
C GLY A 54 2.70 8.48 -4.57
N THR A 55 3.22 9.71 -4.54
CA THR A 55 2.49 10.94 -4.85
C THR A 55 3.49 12.00 -5.29
N SER A 56 3.06 12.88 -6.19
CA SER A 56 3.90 13.98 -6.65
C SER A 56 4.22 14.94 -5.51
N LYS A 57 5.46 15.45 -5.45
CA LYS A 57 5.87 16.48 -4.46
C LYS A 57 5.18 17.83 -4.71
N TYR A 58 4.90 18.12 -5.97
CA TYR A 58 4.27 19.37 -6.42
C TYR A 58 2.97 19.08 -7.16
N LEU A 59 2.02 20.01 -7.06
CA LEU A 59 0.80 20.03 -7.85
C LEU A 59 1.13 20.45 -9.29
N SER A 60 0.21 20.23 -10.24
CA SER A 60 0.41 20.62 -11.65
C SER A 60 0.67 22.13 -11.83
N GLY A 61 0.20 22.97 -10.90
CA GLY A 61 0.50 24.41 -10.87
C GLY A 61 1.81 24.79 -10.18
N GLY A 62 2.69 23.83 -9.86
CA GLY A 62 3.98 24.05 -9.21
C GLY A 62 3.95 24.24 -7.69
N GLY A 63 2.77 24.43 -7.10
CA GLY A 63 2.59 24.55 -5.65
C GLY A 63 2.95 23.26 -4.89
N PRO A 64 3.30 23.35 -3.58
CA PRO A 64 3.60 22.18 -2.77
C PRO A 64 2.39 21.25 -2.65
N ASN A 65 2.61 19.95 -2.71
CA ASN A 65 1.56 18.95 -2.50
C ASN A 65 1.49 18.55 -1.02
N HIS A 66 0.40 18.90 -0.35
CA HIS A 66 0.18 18.52 1.06
C HIS A 66 0.05 17.00 1.26
N TYR A 67 -0.53 16.27 0.29
CA TYR A 67 -0.57 14.81 0.35
C TYR A 67 0.83 14.20 0.49
N PHE A 68 1.81 14.73 -0.26
CA PHE A 68 3.22 14.32 -0.16
C PHE A 68 3.76 14.60 1.24
N LYS A 69 3.63 15.84 1.72
CA LYS A 69 4.15 16.25 3.04
C LYS A 69 3.60 15.36 4.16
N TYR A 70 2.30 15.11 4.17
CA TYR A 70 1.66 14.31 5.22
C TYR A 70 2.04 12.83 5.17
N ARG A 71 2.23 12.25 3.98
CA ARG A 71 2.74 10.87 3.85
C ARG A 71 4.15 10.72 4.39
N ILE A 72 5.03 11.67 4.11
CA ILE A 72 6.41 11.66 4.65
C ILE A 72 6.39 11.79 6.17
N LYS A 73 5.55 12.67 6.72
CA LYS A 73 5.37 12.82 8.18
C LYS A 73 4.90 11.51 8.81
N ALA A 74 3.85 10.87 8.27
CA ALA A 74 3.30 9.62 8.77
C ALA A 74 4.32 8.47 8.72
N ALA A 75 5.09 8.37 7.64
CA ALA A 75 6.14 7.35 7.50
C ALA A 75 7.28 7.56 8.52
N ALA A 76 7.69 8.81 8.74
CA ALA A 76 8.68 9.14 9.76
C ALA A 76 8.15 8.85 11.18
N GLU A 77 6.87 9.11 11.44
CA GLU A 77 6.21 8.83 12.71
C GLU A 77 6.21 7.34 13.04
N LEU A 78 5.89 6.46 12.07
CA LEU A 78 5.97 5.01 12.27
C LEU A 78 7.38 4.55 12.65
N TYR A 79 8.40 5.04 11.94
CA TYR A 79 9.79 4.67 12.19
C TYR A 79 10.27 5.15 13.56
N ASN A 80 9.99 6.41 13.89
CA ASN A 80 10.43 7.01 15.15
C ASN A 80 9.75 6.38 16.38
N ASN A 81 8.55 5.80 16.21
CA ASN A 81 7.84 5.06 17.26
C ASN A 81 8.12 3.55 17.22
N ALA A 82 9.17 3.11 16.52
CA ALA A 82 9.58 1.71 16.40
C ALA A 82 8.45 0.77 15.94
N LYS A 83 7.51 1.28 15.13
CA LYS A 83 6.44 0.48 14.51
C LYS A 83 6.93 -0.23 13.25
N VAL A 84 8.00 0.27 12.64
CA VAL A 84 8.67 -0.31 11.47
C VAL A 84 10.18 -0.11 11.54
N ASP A 85 10.95 -1.03 10.93
CA ASP A 85 12.41 -0.96 10.85
C ASP A 85 12.90 -0.39 9.52
N PHE A 86 12.12 -0.60 8.45
CA PHE A 86 12.48 -0.18 7.10
C PHE A 86 11.28 0.45 6.39
N ILE A 87 11.59 1.30 5.42
CA ILE A 87 10.61 2.02 4.61
C ILE A 87 10.90 1.76 3.13
N ILE A 88 9.93 1.19 2.41
CA ILE A 88 9.91 1.18 0.95
C ILE A 88 9.15 2.41 0.48
N VAL A 89 9.77 3.24 -0.34
CA VAL A 89 9.10 4.34 -1.06
C VAL A 89 8.82 3.88 -2.50
N SER A 90 7.56 3.60 -2.82
CA SER A 90 7.15 3.05 -4.12
C SER A 90 6.40 4.10 -4.93
N GLY A 91 6.80 4.30 -6.18
CA GLY A 91 6.16 5.28 -7.06
C GLY A 91 6.71 5.24 -8.47
N ASP A 92 6.21 6.15 -9.30
CA ASP A 92 6.56 6.22 -10.71
C ASP A 92 7.93 6.88 -10.95
N ASN A 93 8.61 6.44 -12.00
CA ASN A 93 9.85 6.98 -12.55
C ASN A 93 9.76 7.21 -14.08
N ALA A 94 8.55 7.29 -14.66
CA ALA A 94 8.30 7.37 -16.10
C ALA A 94 8.90 8.62 -16.78
N THR A 95 9.37 9.62 -16.02
CA THR A 95 10.15 10.73 -16.59
C THR A 95 11.42 10.99 -15.78
N VAL A 96 12.56 11.19 -16.47
CA VAL A 96 13.88 11.45 -15.87
C VAL A 96 13.89 12.68 -14.96
N GLN A 97 12.97 13.63 -15.21
CA GLN A 97 12.80 14.87 -14.45
C GLN A 97 11.88 14.74 -13.23
N TYR A 98 11.16 13.62 -13.06
CA TYR A 98 10.27 13.36 -11.92
C TYR A 98 10.41 11.92 -11.44
N ASN A 99 11.35 11.70 -10.52
CA ASN A 99 11.51 10.43 -9.82
C ASN A 99 10.87 10.56 -8.43
N GLU A 100 9.65 10.05 -8.26
CA GLU A 100 8.90 10.15 -6.99
C GLU A 100 9.62 9.44 -5.83
N PRO A 101 10.11 8.18 -5.99
CA PRO A 101 10.84 7.50 -4.91
C PRO A 101 12.07 8.26 -4.43
N ARG A 102 12.85 8.87 -5.32
CA ARG A 102 14.01 9.70 -4.93
C ARG A 102 13.60 10.95 -4.16
N GLN A 103 12.46 11.56 -4.50
CA GLN A 103 11.94 12.71 -3.77
C GLN A 103 11.48 12.31 -2.37
N MET A 104 10.74 11.20 -2.24
CA MET A 104 10.30 10.67 -0.95
C MET A 104 11.50 10.28 -0.07
N ARG A 105 12.49 9.58 -0.63
CA ARG A 105 13.73 9.23 0.09
C ARG A 105 14.46 10.46 0.62
N ARG A 106 14.64 11.50 -0.21
CA ARG A 106 15.28 12.75 0.24
C ARG A 106 14.47 13.43 1.34
N ALA A 107 13.15 13.42 1.26
CA ALA A 107 12.28 14.02 2.26
C ALA A 107 12.32 13.26 3.60
N LEU A 108 12.36 11.92 3.57
CA LEU A 108 12.52 11.08 4.76
C LEU A 108 13.89 11.26 5.42
N ILE A 109 14.96 11.33 4.63
CA ILE A 109 16.31 11.64 5.16
C ILE A 109 16.31 13.00 5.84
N LYS A 110 15.67 14.01 5.23
CA LYS A 110 15.52 15.33 5.84
C LYS A 110 14.68 15.29 7.14
N ALA A 111 13.78 14.33 7.27
CA ALA A 111 12.98 14.09 8.48
C ALA A 111 13.73 13.27 9.55
N GLY A 112 15.01 12.95 9.34
CA GLY A 112 15.86 12.26 10.32
C GLY A 112 15.95 10.74 10.14
N ILE A 113 15.30 10.17 9.11
CA ILE A 113 15.33 8.73 8.86
C ILE A 113 16.65 8.35 8.17
N PRO A 114 17.41 7.36 8.69
CA PRO A 114 18.68 7.00 8.11
C PRO A 114 18.52 6.45 6.69
N ALA A 115 19.44 6.84 5.81
CA ALA A 115 19.42 6.46 4.40
C ALA A 115 19.50 4.94 4.15
N SER A 116 20.00 4.18 5.12
CA SER A 116 20.06 2.71 5.13
C SER A 116 18.73 2.05 5.45
N ALA A 117 17.79 2.76 6.08
CA ALA A 117 16.45 2.25 6.38
C ALA A 117 15.46 2.43 5.21
N ILE A 118 15.86 3.13 4.13
CA ILE A 118 14.96 3.53 3.05
C ILE A 118 15.33 2.85 1.73
N TYR A 119 14.40 2.07 1.20
CA TYR A 119 14.47 1.37 -0.08
C TYR A 119 13.57 2.07 -1.12
N MET A 120 14.02 2.16 -2.36
CA MET A 120 13.26 2.81 -3.44
C MET A 120 12.70 1.76 -4.40
N ASP A 121 11.42 1.85 -4.70
CA ASP A 121 10.76 1.08 -5.74
C ASP A 121 10.29 2.00 -6.87
N PHE A 122 10.92 1.87 -8.04
CA PHE A 122 10.71 2.74 -9.21
C PHE A 122 9.63 2.25 -10.19
N ALA A 123 8.98 1.12 -9.89
CA ALA A 123 7.97 0.53 -10.77
C ALA A 123 6.58 0.47 -10.11
N GLY A 124 6.30 1.39 -9.17
CA GLY A 124 5.01 1.57 -8.51
C GLY A 124 4.05 2.46 -9.32
N PHE A 125 3.72 2.07 -10.56
CA PHE A 125 2.89 2.89 -11.47
C PHE A 125 1.41 2.95 -11.05
N ARG A 126 0.93 1.88 -10.42
CA ARG A 126 -0.42 1.76 -9.84
C ARG A 126 -0.29 1.25 -8.41
N THR A 127 -1.35 1.44 -7.61
CA THR A 127 -1.44 0.83 -6.27
C THR A 127 -1.20 -0.68 -6.33
N LEU A 128 -1.75 -1.37 -7.35
CA LEU A 128 -1.52 -2.80 -7.57
C LEU A 128 -0.03 -3.11 -7.75
N ASP A 129 0.67 -2.33 -8.56
CA ASP A 129 2.09 -2.56 -8.83
C ASP A 129 2.91 -2.40 -7.53
N SER A 130 2.67 -1.35 -6.74
CA SER A 130 3.35 -1.14 -5.44
C SER A 130 3.09 -2.27 -4.44
N VAL A 131 1.84 -2.73 -4.32
CA VAL A 131 1.44 -3.77 -3.36
C VAL A 131 2.02 -5.12 -3.73
N VAL A 132 1.86 -5.55 -4.99
CA VAL A 132 2.37 -6.86 -5.42
C VAL A 132 3.89 -6.88 -5.42
N ARG A 133 4.55 -5.79 -5.84
CA ARG A 133 6.02 -5.72 -5.82
C ARG A 133 6.59 -5.75 -4.41
N ALA A 134 5.90 -5.20 -3.41
CA ALA A 134 6.32 -5.33 -2.02
C ALA A 134 6.51 -6.80 -1.61
N LYS A 135 5.63 -7.70 -2.07
CA LYS A 135 5.77 -9.15 -1.90
C LYS A 135 6.82 -9.75 -2.84
N GLU A 136 6.62 -9.63 -4.15
CA GLU A 136 7.39 -10.39 -5.15
C GLU A 136 8.85 -9.93 -5.28
N VAL A 137 9.12 -8.65 -5.03
CA VAL A 137 10.44 -8.05 -5.23
C VAL A 137 11.14 -7.83 -3.91
N PHE A 138 10.42 -7.32 -2.92
CA PHE A 138 11.01 -7.01 -1.62
C PHE A 138 10.79 -8.11 -0.59
N GLY A 139 10.07 -9.19 -0.93
CA GLY A 139 9.87 -10.34 -0.05
C GLY A 139 8.98 -10.06 1.16
N GLN A 140 8.07 -9.07 1.08
CA GLN A 140 7.24 -8.65 2.20
C GLN A 140 5.83 -9.22 2.09
N GLU A 141 5.56 -10.28 2.84
CA GLU A 141 4.22 -10.89 2.98
C GLU A 141 3.33 -10.14 3.97
N ARG A 142 3.94 -9.34 4.86
CA ARG A 142 3.26 -8.51 5.85
C ARG A 142 3.91 -7.12 5.91
N PHE A 143 3.12 -6.04 5.84
CA PHE A 143 3.63 -4.67 5.92
C PHE A 143 2.57 -3.63 6.31
N THR A 144 3.04 -2.44 6.72
CA THR A 144 2.18 -1.27 6.94
C THR A 144 2.18 -0.37 5.71
N VAL A 145 1.04 -0.17 5.06
CA VAL A 145 0.88 0.81 3.98
C VAL A 145 0.76 2.22 4.56
N VAL A 146 1.44 3.19 3.97
CA VAL A 146 1.37 4.60 4.36
C VAL A 146 0.86 5.46 3.20
N SER A 147 -0.33 6.00 3.40
CA SER A 147 -1.03 6.88 2.46
C SER A 147 -2.21 7.57 3.16
N GLN A 148 -3.05 8.26 2.42
CA GLN A 148 -4.33 8.74 2.95
C GLN A 148 -5.31 7.57 3.13
N GLY A 149 -6.27 7.70 4.03
CA GLY A 149 -7.19 6.61 4.40
C GLY A 149 -7.86 5.94 3.21
N PHE A 150 -8.41 6.73 2.29
CA PHE A 150 -9.06 6.19 1.09
C PHE A 150 -8.12 5.35 0.21
N HIS A 151 -6.84 5.71 0.15
CA HIS A 151 -5.84 5.04 -0.67
C HIS A 151 -5.29 3.81 0.05
N ASN A 152 -5.15 3.89 1.38
CA ASN A 152 -4.82 2.75 2.22
C ASN A 152 -5.90 1.67 2.10
N GLU A 153 -7.19 2.03 2.15
CA GLU A 153 -8.31 1.11 1.95
C GLU A 153 -8.16 0.33 0.63
N ARG A 154 -7.90 1.03 -0.48
CA ARG A 154 -7.66 0.38 -1.78
C ARG A 154 -6.43 -0.53 -1.76
N ALA A 155 -5.32 -0.07 -1.17
CA ALA A 155 -4.10 -0.86 -1.12
C ALA A 155 -4.26 -2.14 -0.29
N ILE A 156 -4.97 -2.06 0.83
CA ILE A 156 -5.29 -3.20 1.69
C ILE A 156 -6.24 -4.16 0.97
N PHE A 157 -7.27 -3.65 0.30
CA PHE A 157 -8.16 -4.47 -0.51
C PHE A 157 -7.40 -5.31 -1.55
N ILE A 158 -6.47 -4.66 -2.27
CA ILE A 158 -5.60 -5.35 -3.23
C ILE A 158 -4.67 -6.34 -2.52
N ALA A 159 -4.04 -5.94 -1.41
CA ALA A 159 -3.12 -6.79 -0.65
C ALA A 159 -3.79 -8.10 -0.21
N ARG A 160 -5.00 -8.02 0.35
CA ARG A 160 -5.77 -9.19 0.79
C ARG A 160 -6.11 -10.12 -0.36
N HIS A 161 -6.43 -9.58 -1.54
CA HIS A 161 -6.68 -10.40 -2.74
C HIS A 161 -5.44 -11.24 -3.13
N PHE A 162 -4.23 -10.71 -2.94
CA PHE A 162 -2.97 -11.42 -3.19
C PHE A 162 -2.41 -12.19 -1.96
N GLY A 163 -3.23 -12.36 -0.91
CA GLY A 163 -2.84 -13.07 0.31
C GLY A 163 -1.74 -12.37 1.11
N ILE A 164 -1.66 -11.04 1.03
CA ILE A 164 -0.71 -10.20 1.76
C ILE A 164 -1.41 -9.64 3.01
N ASP A 165 -0.75 -9.77 4.16
CA ASP A 165 -1.22 -9.23 5.45
C ASP A 165 -0.80 -7.76 5.59
N ALA A 166 -1.64 -6.87 5.05
CA ALA A 166 -1.39 -5.43 5.09
C ALA A 166 -2.36 -4.69 6.03
N VAL A 167 -1.80 -3.77 6.81
CA VAL A 167 -2.55 -2.73 7.54
C VAL A 167 -2.20 -1.35 6.99
N GLY A 168 -3.02 -0.34 7.26
CA GLY A 168 -2.79 1.04 6.81
C GLY A 168 -2.53 1.99 7.97
N PHE A 169 -1.56 2.88 7.81
CA PHE A 169 -1.42 4.07 8.65
C PHE A 169 -1.83 5.32 7.87
N ASN A 170 -2.85 6.00 8.36
CA ASN A 170 -3.49 7.11 7.67
C ASN A 170 -2.69 8.39 7.86
N ALA A 171 -2.12 8.89 6.77
CA ALA A 171 -1.61 10.24 6.70
C ALA A 171 -2.78 11.23 6.69
N GLU A 172 -2.57 12.37 7.33
CA GLU A 172 -3.52 13.49 7.36
C GLU A 172 -4.00 13.85 5.96
N ASP A 173 -5.31 14.06 5.84
CA ASP A 173 -5.96 14.50 4.61
C ASP A 173 -5.89 16.04 4.51
N PRO A 174 -5.46 16.62 3.37
CA PRO A 174 -5.51 18.05 3.17
C PRO A 174 -6.96 18.56 3.07
N SER A 175 -7.14 19.87 3.22
CA SER A 175 -8.46 20.51 3.29
C SER A 175 -9.42 20.11 2.16
N ALA A 176 -10.71 20.06 2.48
CA ALA A 176 -11.77 19.54 1.61
C ALA A 176 -11.79 20.15 0.19
N TYR A 177 -11.46 21.44 0.04
CA TYR A 177 -11.44 22.11 -1.27
C TYR A 177 -10.37 21.55 -2.22
N GLN A 178 -9.21 21.13 -1.69
CA GLN A 178 -8.17 20.46 -2.47
C GLN A 178 -8.46 18.95 -2.68
N GLY A 179 -9.42 18.41 -1.92
CA GLY A 179 -9.75 16.99 -1.88
C GLY A 179 -10.77 16.50 -2.90
N ILE A 180 -11.75 17.32 -3.29
CA ILE A 180 -12.92 16.86 -4.08
C ILE A 180 -12.50 16.18 -5.40
N ARG A 181 -11.60 16.79 -6.17
CA ARG A 181 -11.11 16.19 -7.43
C ARG A 181 -10.40 14.85 -7.19
N THR A 182 -9.64 14.75 -6.10
CA THR A 182 -8.96 13.51 -5.71
C THR A 182 -9.96 12.44 -5.29
N ARG A 183 -11.02 12.81 -4.56
CA ARG A 183 -12.10 11.88 -4.16
C ARG A 183 -12.87 11.35 -5.36
N VAL A 184 -13.24 12.21 -6.31
CA VAL A 184 -13.91 11.76 -7.54
C VAL A 184 -13.01 10.79 -8.30
N ARG A 185 -11.73 11.13 -8.50
CA ARG A 185 -10.76 10.22 -9.13
C ARG A 185 -10.64 8.90 -8.39
N GLU A 186 -10.70 8.93 -7.07
CA GLU A 186 -10.60 7.74 -6.22
C GLU A 186 -11.77 6.78 -6.45
N VAL A 187 -13.00 7.29 -6.60
CA VAL A 187 -14.18 6.46 -6.88
C VAL A 187 -14.00 5.67 -8.17
N PHE A 188 -13.54 6.33 -9.23
CA PHE A 188 -13.23 5.65 -10.48
C PHE A 188 -12.06 4.66 -10.35
N ALA A 189 -11.04 5.01 -9.56
CA ALA A 189 -9.88 4.15 -9.36
C ALA A 189 -10.22 2.89 -8.54
N ARG A 190 -11.18 2.95 -7.62
CA ARG A 190 -11.70 1.78 -6.90
C ARG A 190 -12.42 0.82 -7.83
N LEU A 191 -13.34 1.34 -8.66
CA LEU A 191 -14.00 0.53 -9.69
C LEU A 191 -12.99 -0.10 -10.66
N MET A 192 -12.02 0.68 -11.16
CA MET A 192 -10.99 0.15 -12.04
C MET A 192 -10.08 -0.88 -11.36
N GLY A 193 -9.79 -0.71 -10.07
CA GLY A 193 -9.07 -1.70 -9.27
C GLY A 193 -9.83 -3.04 -9.19
N LEU A 194 -11.14 -3.00 -8.97
CA LEU A 194 -11.99 -4.20 -9.00
C LEU A 194 -11.96 -4.87 -10.37
N LEU A 195 -12.08 -4.11 -11.46
CA LEU A 195 -12.00 -4.66 -12.82
C LEU A 195 -10.63 -5.27 -13.11
N ASP A 196 -9.55 -4.60 -12.71
CA ASP A 196 -8.18 -5.08 -12.88
C ASP A 196 -7.96 -6.43 -12.16
N LEU A 197 -8.56 -6.61 -10.97
CA LEU A 197 -8.41 -7.84 -10.18
C LEU A 197 -9.35 -8.96 -10.64
N TYR A 198 -10.65 -8.71 -10.73
CA TYR A 198 -11.65 -9.76 -10.88
C TYR A 198 -12.06 -10.04 -12.33
N VAL A 199 -11.83 -9.08 -13.25
CA VAL A 199 -12.26 -9.22 -14.65
C VAL A 199 -11.06 -9.39 -15.57
N LEU A 200 -9.99 -8.65 -15.34
CA LEU A 200 -8.84 -8.58 -16.23
C LEU A 200 -7.62 -9.36 -15.72
N ASP A 201 -7.66 -9.88 -14.49
CA ASP A 201 -6.59 -10.65 -13.83
C ASP A 201 -5.18 -10.05 -14.07
N LYS A 202 -5.06 -8.73 -13.89
CA LYS A 202 -3.84 -8.00 -14.23
C LYS A 202 -2.78 -8.16 -13.15
N GLY A 203 -1.66 -8.76 -13.53
CA GLY A 203 -0.43 -8.72 -12.75
C GLY A 203 0.27 -7.36 -12.70
N PRO A 204 1.35 -7.25 -11.92
CA PRO A 204 2.21 -6.06 -11.88
C PRO A 204 2.94 -5.88 -13.22
N LYS A 205 3.14 -4.63 -13.64
CA LYS A 205 3.79 -4.34 -14.94
C LYS A 205 5.24 -4.81 -15.03
N PHE A 206 5.97 -4.73 -13.92
CA PHE A 206 7.37 -5.11 -13.84
C PHE A 206 7.62 -5.80 -12.49
N LEU A 207 8.31 -6.94 -12.50
CA LEU A 207 8.73 -7.63 -11.26
C LEU A 207 10.22 -7.42 -10.99
N GLY A 208 11.11 -7.51 -11.98
CA GLY A 208 12.54 -7.23 -11.75
C GLY A 208 13.19 -8.19 -10.75
N ALA A 209 14.44 -7.93 -10.37
CA ALA A 209 15.19 -8.82 -9.48
C ALA A 209 14.82 -8.62 -7.99
N PRO A 210 14.83 -9.67 -7.16
CA PRO A 210 14.59 -9.55 -5.72
C PRO A 210 15.57 -8.60 -5.03
N VAL A 211 15.06 -7.78 -4.11
CA VAL A 211 15.81 -6.83 -3.31
C VAL A 211 15.65 -7.19 -1.83
N PRO A 212 16.63 -7.84 -1.19
CA PRO A 212 16.53 -8.20 0.21
C PRO A 212 16.59 -6.95 1.11
N ILE A 213 15.65 -6.86 2.05
CA ILE A 213 15.59 -5.77 3.02
C ILE A 213 16.36 -6.16 4.29
N GLY A 214 17.23 -5.28 4.77
CA GLY A 214 18.01 -5.45 6.01
C GLY A 214 19.18 -6.44 5.94
N LEU A 215 19.47 -7.02 4.78
CA LEU A 215 20.73 -7.73 4.55
C LEU A 215 21.81 -6.75 4.06
N PRO A 216 23.10 -7.01 4.33
CA PRO A 216 24.17 -6.22 3.73
C PRO A 216 24.10 -6.37 2.21
N VAL A 217 23.81 -5.26 1.52
CA VAL A 217 23.71 -5.25 0.07
C VAL A 217 25.10 -5.58 -0.50
N PRO A 218 25.26 -6.63 -1.32
CA PRO A 218 26.52 -6.88 -1.98
C PRO A 218 26.84 -5.67 -2.86
N CYS A 219 28.09 -5.20 -2.81
CA CYS A 219 28.55 -4.06 -3.59
C CYS A 219 28.34 -4.35 -5.08
N GLN A 220 27.22 -3.91 -5.65
CA GLN A 220 27.07 -3.86 -7.09
C GLN A 220 27.68 -2.54 -7.57
N SER A 221 28.65 -2.64 -8.47
CA SER A 221 29.14 -1.47 -9.21
C SER A 221 28.02 -0.95 -10.09
N LEU A 222 27.26 0.03 -9.60
CA LEU A 222 26.30 0.74 -10.42
C LEU A 222 27.06 1.45 -11.53
N SER A 223 26.72 1.11 -12.77
CA SER A 223 27.13 1.81 -13.98
C SER A 223 26.89 3.32 -13.84
N THR A 224 27.98 4.07 -13.79
CA THR A 224 28.20 5.45 -14.27
C THR A 224 27.38 6.62 -13.72
N ILE A 225 26.38 6.46 -12.84
CA ILE A 225 25.66 7.64 -12.27
C ILE A 225 25.79 7.66 -10.74
N GLY A 226 26.75 8.45 -10.28
CA GLY A 226 27.20 8.55 -8.90
C GLY A 226 26.15 9.02 -7.90
N SER A 227 25.62 8.07 -7.12
CA SER A 227 25.20 8.32 -5.75
C SER A 227 25.70 7.18 -4.88
N LEU A 228 26.76 7.44 -4.10
CA LEU A 228 27.37 6.50 -3.18
C LEU A 228 26.37 6.15 -2.06
N GLN A 229 25.92 4.88 -2.01
CA GLN A 229 25.46 4.29 -0.76
C GLN A 229 26.70 3.82 0.02
N PRO A 230 26.77 4.03 1.34
CA PRO A 230 27.83 3.44 2.16
C PRO A 230 27.75 1.92 2.06
N CYS A 231 28.79 1.28 1.52
CA CYS A 231 28.86 -0.15 1.35
C CYS A 231 29.82 -0.77 2.38
N LEU A 232 29.40 -1.87 3.01
CA LEU A 232 30.29 -2.71 3.81
C LEU A 232 30.93 -3.73 2.88
N LYS A 233 32.27 -3.75 2.82
CA LYS A 233 33.02 -4.75 2.05
C LYS A 233 32.68 -6.14 2.58
N GLN A 234 32.10 -6.99 1.74
CA GLN A 234 31.93 -8.40 2.06
C GLN A 234 33.32 -9.07 2.13
N PRO A 235 33.58 -9.98 3.10
CA PRO A 235 34.74 -10.84 3.05
C PRO A 235 34.72 -11.65 1.74
N LYS A 236 35.85 -11.65 1.02
CA LYS A 236 36.02 -12.42 -0.21
C LYS A 236 35.71 -13.90 0.09
N PRO A 237 34.79 -14.56 -0.63
CA PRO A 237 34.60 -16.01 -0.51
C PRO A 237 35.93 -16.70 -0.82
N ALA A 238 36.31 -17.67 0.02
CA ALA A 238 37.44 -18.54 -0.28
C ALA A 238 37.15 -19.25 -1.60
N VAL A 239 38.00 -19.00 -2.60
CA VAL A 239 37.96 -19.73 -3.86
C VAL A 239 38.59 -21.08 -3.57
N ASP A 240 37.77 -22.13 -3.50
CA ASP A 240 38.28 -23.48 -3.64
C ASP A 240 38.74 -23.66 -5.09
N GLU A 241 40.05 -23.66 -5.30
CA GLU A 241 40.67 -24.05 -6.56
C GLU A 241 40.46 -25.55 -6.79
N ALA A 242 39.34 -25.92 -7.40
CA ALA A 242 39.15 -27.27 -7.96
C ALA A 242 39.50 -27.26 -9.47
N LYS A 243 40.70 -27.74 -9.77
CA LYS A 243 41.23 -28.07 -11.11
C LYS A 243 40.34 -29.13 -11.80
N PRO A 244 40.11 -29.05 -13.12
CA PRO A 244 39.27 -30.02 -13.82
C PRO A 244 40.07 -31.29 -14.12
N ALA A 245 39.51 -32.46 -13.81
CA ALA A 245 40.01 -33.76 -14.23
C ALA A 245 38.98 -34.51 -15.08
N ALA A 246 39.51 -35.14 -16.11
CA ALA A 246 38.88 -35.72 -17.28
C ALA A 246 37.84 -36.83 -17.05
N VAL A 247 37.03 -36.97 -18.09
CA VAL A 247 36.13 -38.09 -18.42
C VAL A 247 36.89 -39.42 -18.48
N SER A 248 36.33 -40.49 -17.88
CA SER A 248 36.49 -41.86 -18.38
C SER A 248 35.32 -42.75 -17.95
N SER A 249 34.81 -43.47 -18.93
CA SER A 249 33.70 -44.42 -18.93
C SER A 249 34.11 -45.82 -18.43
N ALA A 250 33.23 -46.50 -17.69
CA ALA A 250 33.14 -47.97 -17.65
C ALA A 250 31.75 -48.43 -17.14
N VAL A 251 31.35 -49.61 -17.60
CA VAL A 251 30.00 -50.18 -17.73
C VAL A 251 29.81 -51.40 -16.81
N ALA A 252 28.54 -51.67 -16.42
CA ALA A 252 27.95 -52.95 -15.95
C ALA A 252 28.36 -53.45 -14.53
N THR A 253 27.56 -54.14 -13.70
CA THR A 253 26.18 -54.70 -13.69
C THR A 253 25.87 -55.18 -12.24
N GLU A 254 24.65 -55.70 -12.03
CA GLU A 254 24.07 -56.41 -10.85
C GLU A 254 23.26 -55.53 -9.89
N SER A 255 21.91 -55.49 -9.94
CA SER A 255 20.87 -56.52 -9.72
C SER A 255 20.59 -56.82 -8.24
N ALA A 256 19.47 -56.29 -7.72
CA ALA A 256 18.52 -57.02 -6.86
C ALA A 256 17.30 -56.15 -6.52
N THR A 257 16.11 -56.71 -6.74
CA THR A 257 14.81 -56.38 -6.12
C THR A 257 13.98 -57.67 -6.24
N PRO A 258 12.76 -57.81 -5.66
CA PRO A 258 12.20 -57.43 -4.35
C PRO A 258 11.54 -58.66 -3.65
N SER A 259 10.98 -58.49 -2.44
CA SER A 259 9.77 -59.21 -1.92
C SER A 259 9.58 -58.85 -0.45
N ALA A 260 8.40 -58.81 0.19
CA ALA A 260 6.99 -58.94 -0.16
C ALA A 260 6.23 -58.46 1.12
N SER A 261 5.21 -57.61 1.02
CA SER A 261 3.76 -57.94 1.13
C SER A 261 3.32 -58.82 2.31
N ALA A 262 2.56 -58.22 3.24
CA ALA A 262 1.30 -58.69 3.84
C ALA A 262 0.86 -57.64 4.89
N ALA A 263 -0.27 -56.91 4.79
CA ALA A 263 -1.67 -57.35 4.94
C ALA A 263 -1.88 -58.08 6.28
N THR A 264 -2.88 -57.85 7.15
CA THR A 264 -4.04 -56.97 7.32
C THR A 264 -4.60 -57.44 8.68
N GLU A 265 -5.02 -56.57 9.60
CA GLU A 265 -6.23 -56.90 10.41
C GLU A 265 -6.82 -55.68 11.12
N GLN A 266 -8.15 -55.68 11.10
CA GLN A 266 -9.09 -54.65 11.51
C GLN A 266 -9.38 -54.75 13.01
N VAL A 267 -9.70 -53.63 13.68
CA VAL A 267 -10.80 -53.56 14.67
C VAL A 267 -11.35 -52.12 14.68
N THR A 268 -12.65 -51.99 14.41
CA THR A 268 -13.53 -50.85 14.76
C THR A 268 -14.45 -51.31 15.91
N PRO A 269 -15.43 -50.54 16.44
CA PRO A 269 -15.75 -49.10 16.34
C PRO A 269 -16.03 -48.44 17.72
N ALA A 270 -16.27 -47.12 17.74
CA ALA A 270 -17.18 -46.53 18.73
C ALA A 270 -17.84 -45.24 18.21
N LEU A 271 -19.18 -45.29 18.19
CA LEU A 271 -20.16 -44.23 17.96
C LEU A 271 -20.18 -43.22 19.12
N SER A 272 -20.46 -41.94 18.84
CA SER A 272 -21.77 -41.32 19.13
C SER A 272 -21.74 -39.79 19.01
N ALA A 273 -22.76 -39.27 18.34
CA ALA A 273 -23.13 -37.87 18.24
C ALA A 273 -23.77 -37.35 19.54
N ALA A 274 -23.77 -36.02 19.72
CA ALA A 274 -24.87 -35.29 20.36
C ALA A 274 -24.84 -33.79 20.01
N THR A 275 -25.96 -33.36 19.44
CA THR A 275 -26.40 -32.01 19.09
C THR A 275 -26.95 -31.29 20.32
N ALA A 276 -26.84 -29.96 20.41
CA ALA A 276 -27.86 -29.13 21.05
C ALA A 276 -27.81 -27.67 20.57
N THR A 277 -28.97 -27.24 20.09
CA THR A 277 -29.38 -25.89 19.71
C THR A 277 -30.00 -25.20 20.92
N GLU A 278 -29.83 -23.88 21.07
CA GLU A 278 -30.82 -23.06 21.78
C GLU A 278 -30.92 -21.66 21.17
N LEU A 279 -32.16 -21.16 21.12
CA LEU A 279 -32.66 -20.02 20.35
C LEU A 279 -33.71 -19.32 21.26
N VAL A 280 -33.99 -18.03 20.98
CA VAL A 280 -35.13 -17.16 21.43
C VAL A 280 -34.74 -16.12 22.51
N THR A 281 -34.45 -14.83 22.23
CA THR A 281 -35.29 -13.62 21.90
C THR A 281 -36.21 -13.08 23.03
N PRO A 282 -36.80 -11.85 22.94
CA PRO A 282 -36.22 -10.50 22.74
C PRO A 282 -36.83 -9.43 23.71
N ALA A 283 -36.37 -8.17 23.67
CA ALA A 283 -37.14 -7.02 24.19
C ALA A 283 -36.93 -5.70 23.40
N LYS A 284 -38.05 -5.18 22.89
CA LYS A 284 -38.39 -3.82 22.38
C LYS A 284 -38.44 -2.81 23.56
N SER A 285 -38.48 -1.47 23.50
CA SER A 285 -38.74 -0.42 22.49
C SER A 285 -38.63 0.99 23.16
N ALA A 286 -38.62 2.05 22.32
CA ALA A 286 -39.07 3.46 22.54
C ALA A 286 -38.10 4.44 23.21
N ALA A 287 -38.02 5.74 22.88
CA ALA A 287 -38.55 6.63 21.83
C ALA A 287 -37.69 7.94 21.89
N GLU A 288 -37.29 8.53 20.77
CA GLU A 288 -37.83 9.78 20.21
C GLU A 288 -37.64 11.06 21.07
N THR A 289 -36.77 11.98 20.62
CA THR A 289 -37.06 13.44 20.66
C THR A 289 -36.13 14.22 19.72
N ALA A 290 -36.75 15.09 18.94
CA ALA A 290 -36.16 16.05 18.01
C ALA A 290 -36.02 17.45 18.66
N ALA A 291 -35.39 18.36 17.91
CA ALA A 291 -35.15 19.79 18.19
C ALA A 291 -33.96 20.05 19.15
N GLU A 292 -33.06 21.03 18.95
CA GLU A 292 -33.23 22.36 18.35
C GLU A 292 -31.84 22.97 18.06
N MET A 293 -31.74 23.75 16.98
CA MET A 293 -30.58 24.60 16.64
C MET A 293 -30.76 26.02 17.20
N PRO A 294 -29.69 26.69 17.63
CA PRO A 294 -29.52 28.13 17.41
C PRO A 294 -28.17 28.39 16.72
N SER A 295 -28.12 28.92 15.49
CA SER A 295 -28.16 30.35 15.14
C SER A 295 -27.07 31.23 15.79
N ALA A 296 -26.02 31.47 14.99
CA ALA A 296 -25.23 32.69 14.82
C ALA A 296 -24.69 33.48 16.03
N ALA A 297 -23.35 33.59 16.09
CA ALA A 297 -22.65 34.85 16.36
C ALA A 297 -21.17 34.78 15.89
N LEU A 298 -20.80 35.62 14.93
CA LEU A 298 -19.41 35.92 14.56
C LEU A 298 -18.76 36.80 15.65
N PRO A 299 -17.54 36.49 16.12
CA PRO A 299 -16.73 37.48 16.82
C PRO A 299 -15.94 38.33 15.82
N THR A 300 -16.21 39.63 15.88
CA THR A 300 -15.49 40.75 15.25
C THR A 300 -14.01 40.75 15.60
N LEU A 301 -13.14 40.88 14.58
CA LEU A 301 -11.71 41.17 14.74
C LEU A 301 -11.51 42.64 15.15
N PRO A 302 -10.66 42.94 16.15
CA PRO A 302 -10.19 44.30 16.38
C PRO A 302 -9.09 44.66 15.37
N MET A 303 -9.28 45.77 14.65
CA MET A 303 -8.23 46.47 13.91
C MET A 303 -7.20 47.01 14.91
N THR A 304 -5.91 46.73 14.68
CA THR A 304 -4.80 47.45 15.32
C THR A 304 -3.96 48.18 14.27
N PRO A 305 -3.45 49.38 14.60
CA PRO A 305 -2.93 50.33 13.62
C PRO A 305 -1.50 50.04 13.15
N SER A 306 -1.24 50.54 11.95
CA SER A 306 0.04 50.70 11.28
C SER A 306 1.08 51.39 12.17
N ALA A 307 2.26 50.76 12.32
CA ALA A 307 3.44 51.39 12.89
C ALA A 307 4.54 51.44 11.82
N ALA A 308 4.86 52.67 11.42
CA ALA A 308 6.03 53.04 10.64
C ALA A 308 7.27 53.10 11.55
N SER A 309 8.42 52.66 11.01
CA SER A 309 9.80 53.11 11.35
C SER A 309 10.77 52.03 10.83
N VAL A 310 11.98 52.27 10.34
CA VAL A 310 12.80 53.48 10.18
C VAL A 310 13.95 53.04 9.24
N SER A 311 14.35 53.96 8.36
CA SER A 311 15.58 53.90 7.58
C SER A 311 16.71 54.51 8.41
N THR A 312 17.82 53.78 8.60
CA THR A 312 19.12 54.36 8.97
C THR A 312 20.24 53.58 8.31
N ALA A 313 21.10 54.34 7.64
CA ALA A 313 22.27 53.93 6.89
C ALA A 313 23.54 53.82 7.77
N THR A 314 24.59 53.26 7.15
CA THR A 314 26.04 53.34 7.47
C THR A 314 26.54 52.48 8.65
N PRO A 315 27.84 52.12 8.70
CA PRO A 315 29.02 52.69 8.03
C PRO A 315 29.38 52.12 6.65
#